data_AF-A0ABD7HIS9-F1
#
_entry.id   AF-A0ABD7HIS9-F1
#
_cell.length_a   1.000
_cell.length_b   1.000
_cell.length_c   1.000
_cell.angle_alpha   90.00
_cell.angle_beta   90.00
_cell.angle_gamma   90.00
#
_symmetry.space_group_name_H-M   'P 1'
#
loop_
_entity.id
_entity.type
_entity.pdbx_description
1 polymer ?
#
loop_
_entity_poly.entity_id
_entity_poly.type
_entity_poly.pdbx_seq_one_letter_code
_entity_poly.pdbx_strand_id
1 'polypeptide(L)'
;MIARTVVPAVALALLPLIWVSAESAGDILLLGAAGASWAFTLLYLARSPWWTRHVGRMLVAFTLALSLVLTQNAVGTWWGENYPYRGEIRDVLYAALGVTLIRLTLALRRLQSR
;
A
#
# COMPACT_ATOMS: atom_id res chain seq x y z
N MET A 1 -12.23 -9.64 18.41
CA MET A 1 -12.03 -11.10 18.20
C MET A 1 -11.12 -11.39 17.01
N ILE A 2 -11.33 -10.75 15.85
CA ILE A 2 -10.53 -10.94 14.62
C ILE A 2 -9.03 -10.64 14.82
N ALA A 3 -8.65 -9.55 15.50
CA ALA A 3 -7.25 -9.20 15.69
C ALA A 3 -6.44 -10.23 16.52
N ARG A 4 -7.09 -10.96 17.44
CA ARG A 4 -6.41 -11.96 18.30
C ARG A 4 -6.01 -13.22 17.53
N THR A 5 -6.69 -13.56 16.44
CA THR A 5 -6.39 -14.74 15.62
C THR A 5 -5.53 -14.40 14.40
N VAL A 6 -5.64 -13.18 13.86
CA VAL A 6 -4.88 -12.76 12.67
C VAL A 6 -3.39 -12.62 12.97
N VAL A 7 -3.00 -12.00 14.10
CA VAL A 7 -1.57 -11.82 14.43
C VAL A 7 -0.80 -13.16 14.52
N PRO A 8 -1.26 -14.17 15.28
CA PRO A 8 -0.55 -15.45 15.34
C PRO A 8 -0.60 -16.22 14.00
N ALA A 9 -1.68 -16.11 13.23
CA ALA A 9 -1.77 -16.75 11.92
C ALA A 9 -0.80 -16.14 10.91
N VAL A 10 -0.65 -14.81 10.89
CA VAL A 10 0.34 -14.13 10.05
C VAL A 10 1.75 -14.51 10.49
N ALA A 11 2.04 -14.53 11.80
CA ALA A 11 3.36 -14.94 12.28
C ALA A 11 3.73 -16.38 11.85
N LEU A 12 2.78 -17.32 11.95
CA LEU A 12 2.96 -18.71 11.48
C LEU A 12 3.16 -18.78 9.96
N ALA A 13 2.38 -18.01 9.18
CA ALA A 13 2.51 -17.95 7.73
C ALA A 13 3.85 -17.35 7.28
N LEU A 14 4.51 -16.56 8.13
CA LEU A 14 5.82 -15.97 7.86
C LEU A 14 7.00 -16.89 8.22
N LEU A 15 6.80 -17.93 9.04
CA LEU A 15 7.87 -18.86 9.44
C LEU A 15 8.64 -19.49 8.28
N PRO A 16 8.03 -19.87 7.13
CA PRO A 16 8.78 -20.43 6.02
C PRO A 16 9.83 -19.48 5.42
N LEU A 17 9.68 -18.16 5.59
CA LEU A 17 10.62 -17.15 5.06
C LEU A 17 12.00 -17.21 5.74
N ILE A 18 12.13 -17.84 6.91
CA ILE A 18 13.45 -18.01 7.57
C ILE A 18 14.42 -18.87 6.75
N TRP A 19 13.90 -19.70 5.85
CA TRP A 19 14.67 -20.59 4.98
C TRP A 19 14.90 -19.99 3.58
N VAL A 20 14.38 -18.79 3.32
CA VAL A 20 14.49 -18.07 2.06
C VAL A 20 15.58 -16.99 2.20
N SER A 21 16.30 -16.68 1.12
CA SER A 21 17.25 -15.56 1.11
C SER A 21 16.53 -14.25 1.46
N ALA A 22 17.23 -13.34 2.16
CA ALA A 22 16.62 -12.08 2.59
C ALA A 22 16.07 -11.24 1.42
N GLU A 23 16.74 -11.30 0.26
CA GLU A 23 16.31 -10.66 -0.98
C GLU A 23 14.98 -11.23 -1.48
N SER A 24 14.90 -12.55 -1.71
CA SER A 24 13.66 -13.20 -2.18
C SER A 24 12.53 -13.11 -1.16
N ALA A 25 12.84 -13.12 0.13
CA ALA A 25 11.87 -12.89 1.19
C ALA A 25 11.26 -11.48 1.10
N GLY A 26 12.10 -10.46 0.87
CA GLY A 26 11.66 -9.08 0.65
C GLY A 26 10.70 -8.95 -0.55
N ASP A 27 11.05 -9.58 -1.67
CA ASP A 27 10.24 -9.54 -2.90
C ASP A 27 8.86 -10.20 -2.71
N ILE A 28 8.81 -11.35 -2.03
CA ILE A 28 7.56 -12.05 -1.72
C ILE A 28 6.67 -11.19 -0.82
N LEU A 29 7.26 -10.57 0.22
CA LEU A 29 6.52 -9.71 1.14
C LEU A 29 6.01 -8.44 0.45
N LEU A 30 6.83 -7.85 -0.43
CA LEU A 30 6.44 -6.70 -1.23
C LEU A 30 5.26 -7.04 -2.16
N LEU A 31 5.31 -8.19 -2.82
CA LEU A 31 4.22 -8.67 -3.67
C LEU A 31 2.94 -8.91 -2.86
N GLY A 32 3.06 -9.54 -1.69
CA GLY A 32 1.96 -9.74 -0.75
C GLY A 32 1.35 -8.42 -0.27
N ALA A 33 2.18 -7.43 0.08
CA ALA A 33 1.73 -6.10 0.48
C ALA A 33 1.03 -5.37 -0.68
N ALA A 34 1.58 -5.43 -1.90
CA ALA A 34 0.95 -4.87 -3.09
C ALA A 34 -0.44 -5.48 -3.31
N GLY A 35 -0.55 -6.82 -3.28
CA GLY A 35 -1.81 -7.54 -3.43
C GLY A 35 -2.84 -7.20 -2.35
N ALA A 36 -2.43 -7.18 -1.08
CA ALA A 36 -3.30 -6.79 0.03
C ALA A 36 -3.78 -5.34 -0.10
N SER A 37 -2.90 -4.43 -0.52
CA SER A 37 -3.27 -3.03 -0.75
C SER A 37 -4.29 -2.89 -1.88
N TRP A 38 -4.13 -3.63 -2.98
CA TRP A 38 -5.09 -3.61 -4.09
C TRP A 38 -6.43 -4.20 -3.69
N ALA A 39 -6.43 -5.31 -2.93
CA ALA A 39 -7.66 -5.88 -2.39
C ALA A 39 -8.42 -4.85 -1.56
N PHE A 40 -7.75 -4.14 -0.66
CA PHE A 40 -8.37 -3.06 0.10
C PHE A 40 -8.85 -1.92 -0.81
N THR A 41 -7.99 -1.39 -1.69
CA THR A 41 -8.31 -0.27 -2.57
C THR A 41 -9.53 -0.56 -3.44
N LEU A 42 -9.60 -1.74 -4.07
CA LEU A 42 -10.71 -2.14 -4.92
C LEU A 42 -12.00 -2.36 -4.12
N LEU A 43 -11.92 -3.04 -2.97
CA LEU A 43 -13.09 -3.23 -2.10
C LEU A 43 -13.62 -1.90 -1.60
N TYR A 44 -12.74 -0.98 -1.18
CA TYR A 44 -13.14 0.33 -0.68
C TYR A 44 -13.75 1.18 -1.79
N LEU A 45 -13.11 1.22 -2.96
CA LEU A 45 -13.58 1.98 -4.11
C LEU A 45 -14.94 1.46 -4.63
N ALA A 46 -15.14 0.14 -4.65
CA ALA A 46 -16.36 -0.47 -5.19
C ALA A 46 -17.52 -0.51 -4.19
N ARG A 47 -17.25 -0.72 -2.89
CA ARG A 47 -18.30 -1.02 -1.89
C ARG A 47 -18.52 0.09 -0.87
N SER A 48 -17.63 1.07 -0.76
CA SER A 48 -17.80 2.14 0.22
C SER A 48 -18.35 3.41 -0.45
N PRO A 49 -19.21 4.19 0.23
CA PRO A 49 -19.69 5.48 -0.28
C PRO A 49 -18.61 6.57 -0.13
N TRP A 50 -17.43 6.33 -0.68
CA TRP A 50 -16.23 7.17 -0.49
C TRP A 50 -16.41 8.59 -1.03
N TRP A 51 -17.29 8.78 -2.01
CA TRP A 51 -17.61 10.10 -2.57
C TRP A 51 -18.36 11.00 -1.59
N THR A 52 -19.10 10.42 -0.64
CA THR A 52 -20.00 11.17 0.27
C THR A 52 -19.24 12.00 1.30
N ARG A 53 -18.09 11.51 1.79
CA ARG A 53 -17.29 12.17 2.83
C ARG A 53 -15.93 12.58 2.29
N HIS A 54 -15.47 13.76 2.71
CA HIS A 54 -14.16 14.28 2.30
C HIS A 54 -13.01 13.32 2.67
N VAL A 55 -13.06 12.75 3.89
CA VAL A 55 -12.10 11.76 4.37
C VAL A 55 -12.12 10.50 3.50
N GLY A 56 -13.29 10.07 3.00
CA GLY A 56 -13.39 8.90 2.13
C GLY A 56 -12.67 9.11 0.80
N ARG A 57 -12.81 10.29 0.19
CA ARG A 57 -12.07 10.66 -1.03
C ARG A 57 -10.56 10.70 -0.81
N MET A 58 -10.12 11.21 0.35
CA MET A 58 -8.70 11.22 0.71
C MET A 58 -8.15 9.81 0.93
N LEU A 59 -8.93 8.93 1.56
CA LEU A 59 -8.55 7.55 1.78
C LEU A 59 -8.40 6.79 0.45
N VAL A 60 -9.32 6.97 -0.50
CA VAL A 60 -9.18 6.42 -1.87
C VAL A 60 -7.89 6.90 -2.53
N ALA A 61 -7.62 8.21 -2.50
CA ALA A 61 -6.43 8.76 -3.12
C ALA A 61 -5.15 8.17 -2.49
N PHE A 62 -5.10 8.07 -1.17
CA PHE A 62 -4.00 7.46 -0.45
C PHE A 62 -3.81 5.98 -0.79
N THR A 63 -4.85 5.17 -0.71
CA THR A 63 -4.71 3.72 -0.92
C THR A 63 -4.42 3.40 -2.38
N LEU A 64 -4.96 4.16 -3.32
CA LEU A 64 -4.60 4.04 -4.73
C LEU A 64 -3.13 4.40 -4.98
N ALA A 65 -2.66 5.52 -4.45
CA ALA A 65 -1.25 5.92 -4.57
C ALA A 65 -0.32 4.88 -3.95
N LEU A 66 -0.66 4.37 -2.76
CA LEU A 66 0.09 3.31 -2.09
C LEU A 66 0.11 2.03 -2.93
N SER A 67 -1.03 1.59 -3.47
CA SER A 67 -1.11 0.40 -4.31
C SER A 67 -0.25 0.53 -5.57
N LEU A 68 -0.26 1.69 -6.23
CA LEU A 68 0.58 1.94 -7.40
C LEU A 68 2.07 1.96 -7.05
N VAL A 69 2.46 2.60 -5.94
CA VAL A 69 3.84 2.60 -5.44
C VAL A 69 4.33 1.19 -5.15
N LEU A 70 3.54 0.38 -4.46
CA LEU A 70 3.88 -1.00 -4.15
C LEU A 70 3.98 -1.85 -5.42
N THR A 71 3.08 -1.65 -6.38
CA THR A 71 3.17 -2.32 -7.69
C THR A 71 4.41 -1.91 -8.47
N GLN A 72 4.76 -0.63 -8.53
CA GLN A 72 5.95 -0.17 -9.25
C GLN A 72 7.23 -0.75 -8.63
N ASN A 73 7.30 -0.80 -7.30
CA ASN A 73 8.42 -1.43 -6.60
C ASN A 73 8.45 -2.95 -6.83
N ALA A 74 7.29 -3.63 -6.72
CA ALA A 74 7.19 -5.06 -6.97
C ALA A 74 7.60 -5.42 -8.40
N VAL A 75 7.14 -4.69 -9.42
CA VAL A 75 7.58 -4.91 -10.81
C VAL A 75 9.09 -4.72 -10.96
N GLY A 76 9.67 -3.77 -10.21
CA GLY A 76 11.11 -3.53 -10.18
C GLY A 76 11.95 -4.72 -9.71
N THR A 77 11.40 -5.59 -8.85
CA THR A 77 12.16 -6.76 -8.36
C THR A 77 12.23 -7.87 -9.42
N TRP A 78 11.28 -7.94 -10.35
CA TRP A 78 11.24 -8.99 -11.40
C TRP A 78 11.82 -8.53 -12.73
N TRP A 79 11.60 -7.27 -13.11
CA TRP A 79 12.02 -6.72 -14.40
C TRP A 79 13.39 -6.00 -14.34
N GLY A 80 13.98 -5.90 -13.14
CA GLY A 80 15.20 -5.14 -12.90
C GLY A 80 15.02 -3.63 -13.11
N GLU A 81 16.13 -2.94 -13.29
CA GLU A 81 16.15 -1.47 -13.37
C GLU A 81 15.91 -0.91 -14.78
N ASN A 82 15.85 -1.75 -15.80
CA ASN A 82 16.01 -1.36 -17.20
C ASN A 82 14.71 -1.06 -17.96
N TYR A 83 13.54 -1.02 -17.30
CA TYR A 83 12.31 -0.66 -18.00
C TYR A 83 12.20 0.86 -18.19
N PRO A 84 11.74 1.33 -19.36
CA PRO A 84 11.73 2.75 -19.69
C PRO A 84 10.86 3.55 -18.73
N TYR A 85 11.29 4.78 -18.44
CA TYR A 85 10.61 5.74 -17.56
C TYR A 85 10.44 5.31 -16.09
N ARG A 86 11.16 4.28 -15.63
CA ARG A 86 11.08 3.78 -14.24
C ARG A 86 11.27 4.90 -13.21
N GLY A 87 12.28 5.75 -13.42
CA GLY A 87 12.62 6.82 -12.48
C GLY A 87 11.50 7.85 -12.38
N GLU A 88 11.04 8.33 -13.53
CA GLU A 88 10.01 9.34 -13.67
C GLU A 88 8.67 8.86 -13.11
N ILE A 89 8.28 7.61 -13.40
CA ILE A 89 7.08 6.99 -12.85
C ILE A 89 7.18 6.92 -11.33
N ARG A 90 8.31 6.41 -10.80
CA ARG A 90 8.53 6.32 -9.35
C ARG A 90 8.43 7.68 -8.68
N ASP A 91 9.06 8.70 -9.24
CA ASP A 91 9.10 10.04 -8.66
C ASP A 91 7.71 10.66 -8.60
N VAL A 92 6.91 10.51 -9.67
CA VAL A 92 5.50 10.95 -9.69
C VAL A 92 4.66 10.19 -8.66
N LEU A 93 4.84 8.87 -8.57
CA LEU A 93 4.10 8.04 -7.61
C LEU A 93 4.47 8.39 -6.16
N TYR A 94 5.75 8.66 -5.89
CA TYR A 94 6.23 9.06 -4.56
C TYR A 94 5.72 10.45 -4.18
N ALA A 95 5.72 11.39 -5.12
CA ALA A 95 5.13 12.70 -4.92
C ALA A 95 3.62 12.59 -4.63
N ALA A 96 2.88 11.79 -5.40
CA ALA A 96 1.46 11.56 -5.19
C ALA A 96 1.16 10.93 -3.82
N LEU A 97 1.93 9.91 -3.42
CA LEU A 97 1.81 9.29 -2.10
C LEU A 97 2.12 10.28 -0.97
N GLY A 98 3.20 11.06 -1.11
CA GLY A 98 3.56 12.09 -0.14
C GLY A 98 2.49 13.16 0.03
N VAL A 99 1.96 13.69 -1.08
CA VAL A 99 0.89 14.69 -1.07
C VAL A 99 -0.39 14.15 -0.43
N THR A 100 -0.79 12.92 -0.76
CA THR A 100 -1.99 12.30 -0.19
C THR A 100 -1.83 12.05 1.31
N LEU A 101 -0.67 11.56 1.76
CA LEU A 101 -0.35 11.41 3.18
C LEU A 101 -0.40 12.74 3.93
N ILE A 102 0.25 13.79 3.42
CA ILE A 102 0.24 15.13 4.03
C ILE A 102 -1.21 15.61 4.19
N ARG A 103 -2.03 15.50 3.14
CA ARG A 103 -3.44 15.90 3.18
C ARG A 103 -4.23 15.12 4.22
N LEU A 104 -4.02 13.80 4.29
CA LEU A 104 -4.68 12.93 5.26
C LEU A 104 -4.28 13.28 6.71
N THR A 105 -2.99 13.51 6.95
CA THR A 105 -2.47 13.95 8.26
C THR A 105 -3.06 15.29 8.69
N LEU A 106 -3.13 16.26 7.78
CA LEU A 106 -3.74 17.56 8.07
C LEU A 106 -5.25 17.44 8.35
N ALA A 107 -5.96 16.61 7.59
CA ALA A 107 -7.37 16.34 7.82
C ALA A 107 -7.60 15.69 9.19
N LEU A 108 -6.77 14.70 9.56
CA LEU A 108 -6.82 14.04 10.86
C LEU A 108 -6.59 15.04 12.00
N ARG A 109 -5.57 15.90 11.89
CA ARG A 109 -5.30 16.93 12.91
C ARG A 109 -6.49 17.86 13.12
N ARG A 110 -7.13 18.31 12.03
CA ARG A 110 -8.32 19.18 12.11
C ARG A 110 -9.54 18.48 12.71
N LEU A 111 -9.65 17.16 12.55
CA LEU A 111 -10.71 16.35 13.16
C LEU A 111 -10.49 16.17 14.66
N GLN A 112 -9.23 16.03 15.10
CA GLN A 112 -8.86 15.85 16.51
C GLN A 112 -8.85 17.15 17.31
N SER A 113 -8.66 18.29 16.66
CA SER A 113 -8.66 19.61 17.30
C SER A 113 -10.07 20.24 17.41
N ARG A 114 -11.12 19.48 17.15
CA ARG A 114 -12.52 19.85 17.30
C ARG A 114 -13.13 19.04 18.42
#